data_AF-A0A645FZZ9-F1
#
_entry.id   AF-A0A645FZZ9-F1
#
_cell.length_a   1.000
_cell.length_b   1.000
_cell.length_c   1.000
_cell.angle_alpha   90.00
_cell.angle_beta   90.00
_cell.angle_gamma   90.00
#
_symmetry.space_group_name_H-M   'P 1'
#
loop_
_entity.id
_entity.type
_entity.pdbx_description
1 polymer ?
#
loop_
_entity_poly.entity_id
_entity_poly.type
_entity_poly.pdbx_seq_one_letter_code
_entity_poly.pdbx_strand_id
1 'polypeptide(L)'
;MLHPLEVVQRAKAAWRGGQAPLAAVEGFVRQIVGWREYVRGIYWANMPGYETRNALGHHAPLPRWFWNGETHMRCLHLAITQSLQTAHAHHIQRLMVIGNFALLAGLEPQALHRWYLGIYIDAFEWVELPNTLGMSQRADGGVIATKPYVSSAAYLQRMGDYCQGCAYDPKQKTGARACPFNALYWDFFERHAPTLQGNRRLALVYRQLQKMSEMQREALRAHAEQLRDRLATL
;
A
#
# COMPACT_ATOMS: atom_id res chain seq x y z
N MET A 1 -9.85 -16.54 21.32
CA MET A 1 -10.24 -16.63 19.90
C MET A 1 -11.71 -16.20 19.78
N LEU A 2 -12.14 -15.68 18.62
CA LEU A 2 -13.52 -15.21 18.37
C LEU A 2 -14.06 -15.77 17.04
N HIS A 3 -15.36 -16.02 16.98
CA HIS A 3 -16.08 -16.41 15.77
C HIS A 3 -16.53 -15.16 14.97
N PRO A 4 -16.39 -15.10 13.63
CA PRO A 4 -16.75 -13.91 12.87
C PRO A 4 -18.23 -13.49 13.03
N LEU A 5 -19.14 -14.47 13.10
CA LEU A 5 -20.56 -14.19 13.22
C LEU A 5 -20.94 -13.56 14.57
N GLU A 6 -20.32 -13.95 15.70
CA GLU A 6 -20.63 -13.32 17.00
C GLU A 6 -20.23 -11.83 17.00
N VAL A 7 -19.08 -11.51 16.41
CA VAL A 7 -18.57 -10.15 16.28
C VAL A 7 -19.53 -9.29 15.43
N VAL A 8 -19.98 -9.83 14.30
CA VAL A 8 -20.95 -9.16 13.41
C VAL A 8 -22.29 -8.95 14.10
N GLN A 9 -22.83 -9.96 14.79
CA GLN A 9 -24.11 -9.81 15.48
C GLN A 9 -24.01 -8.81 16.64
N ARG A 10 -22.88 -8.76 17.36
CA ARG A 10 -22.67 -7.78 18.42
C ARG A 10 -22.64 -6.35 17.89
N ALA A 11 -21.99 -6.10 16.75
CA ALA A 11 -21.98 -4.80 16.09
C ALA A 11 -23.38 -4.38 15.63
N LYS A 12 -24.15 -5.31 15.03
CA LYS A 12 -25.55 -5.07 14.63
C LYS A 12 -26.46 -4.77 15.82
N ALA A 13 -26.28 -5.46 16.95
CA ALA A 13 -27.03 -5.20 18.17
C ALA A 13 -26.73 -3.79 18.72
N ALA A 14 -25.47 -3.35 18.68
CA ALA A 14 -25.11 -1.98 19.10
C ALA A 14 -25.79 -0.90 18.23
N TRP A 15 -25.89 -1.11 16.90
CA TRP A 15 -26.67 -0.24 16.03
C TRP A 15 -28.16 -0.24 16.37
N ARG A 16 -28.78 -1.42 16.52
CA ARG A 16 -30.22 -1.53 16.87
C ARG A 16 -30.56 -0.91 18.23
N GLY A 17 -29.61 -0.94 19.17
CA GLY A 17 -29.73 -0.31 20.48
C GLY A 17 -29.37 1.18 20.50
N GLY A 18 -29.09 1.81 19.35
CA GLY A 18 -28.77 3.25 19.26
C GLY A 18 -27.37 3.62 19.79
N GLN A 19 -26.48 2.66 20.03
CA GLN A 19 -25.14 2.89 20.61
C GLN A 19 -24.08 3.24 19.55
N ALA A 20 -24.38 3.01 18.26
CA ALA A 20 -23.46 3.29 17.16
C ALA A 20 -24.23 3.68 15.89
N PRO A 21 -23.73 4.64 15.10
CA PRO A 21 -24.35 5.02 13.84
C PRO A 21 -24.23 3.91 12.80
N LEU A 22 -25.21 3.83 11.89
CA LEU A 22 -25.26 2.81 10.85
C LEU A 22 -23.97 2.76 10.00
N ALA A 23 -23.42 3.92 9.65
CA ALA A 23 -22.20 3.99 8.83
C ALA A 23 -20.98 3.31 9.50
N ALA A 24 -20.85 3.42 10.82
CA ALA A 24 -19.76 2.77 11.55
C ALA A 24 -19.97 1.24 11.60
N VAL A 25 -21.20 0.81 11.90
CA VAL A 25 -21.54 -0.62 12.00
C VAL A 25 -21.47 -1.33 10.65
N GLU A 26 -22.03 -0.73 9.59
CA GLU A 26 -21.91 -1.25 8.23
C GLU A 26 -20.44 -1.33 7.80
N GLY A 27 -19.67 -0.25 8.00
CA GLY A 27 -18.27 -0.20 7.64
C GLY A 27 -17.46 -1.30 8.32
N PHE A 28 -17.68 -1.51 9.63
CA PHE A 28 -17.05 -2.59 10.40
C PHE A 28 -17.46 -3.98 9.90
N VAL A 29 -18.77 -4.23 9.76
CA VAL A 29 -19.30 -5.53 9.31
C VAL A 29 -18.78 -5.87 7.91
N ARG A 30 -18.71 -4.90 7.00
CA ARG A 30 -18.19 -5.06 5.64
C ARG A 30 -16.72 -5.51 5.60
N GLN A 31 -15.91 -5.19 6.60
CA GLN A 31 -14.53 -5.71 6.67
C GLN A 31 -14.51 -7.22 6.97
N ILE A 32 -15.49 -7.71 7.74
CA ILE A 32 -15.57 -9.10 8.16
C ILE A 32 -16.30 -9.95 7.13
N VAL A 33 -17.59 -9.67 6.87
CA VAL A 33 -18.40 -10.50 5.96
C VAL A 33 -18.10 -10.22 4.49
N GLY A 34 -17.54 -9.05 4.18
CA GLY A 34 -17.08 -8.68 2.86
C GLY A 34 -15.61 -9.07 2.68
N TRP A 35 -14.69 -8.21 3.11
CA TRP A 35 -13.27 -8.36 2.78
C TRP A 35 -12.65 -9.66 3.28
N ARG A 36 -12.80 -10.02 4.56
CA ARG A 36 -12.19 -11.24 5.12
C ARG A 36 -12.69 -12.51 4.42
N GLU A 37 -13.98 -12.63 4.15
CA GLU A 37 -14.52 -13.79 3.41
C GLU A 37 -14.11 -13.76 1.93
N TYR A 38 -14.11 -12.58 1.30
CA TYR A 38 -13.71 -12.41 -0.09
C TYR A 38 -12.25 -12.81 -0.33
N VAL A 39 -11.32 -12.34 0.49
CA VAL A 39 -9.88 -12.68 0.33
C VAL A 39 -9.65 -14.17 0.56
N ARG A 40 -10.39 -14.80 1.49
CA ARG A 40 -10.35 -16.25 1.68
C ARG A 40 -10.80 -16.99 0.43
N GLY A 41 -11.87 -16.53 -0.22
CA GLY A 41 -12.34 -17.09 -1.49
C GLY A 41 -11.30 -16.94 -2.61
N ILE A 42 -10.69 -15.74 -2.74
CA ILE A 42 -9.64 -15.49 -3.74
C ILE A 42 -8.45 -16.41 -3.55
N TYR A 43 -8.00 -16.59 -2.31
CA TYR A 43 -6.90 -17.47 -1.98
C TYR A 43 -7.16 -18.89 -2.52
N TRP A 44 -8.23 -19.54 -2.09
CA TRP A 44 -8.51 -20.92 -2.49
C TRP A 44 -8.85 -21.07 -3.98
N ALA A 45 -9.46 -20.04 -4.60
CA ALA A 45 -9.80 -20.09 -6.02
C ALA A 45 -8.59 -19.92 -6.95
N ASN A 46 -7.45 -19.41 -6.46
CA ASN A 46 -6.27 -19.13 -7.29
C ASN A 46 -5.02 -19.93 -6.87
N MET A 47 -5.13 -20.78 -5.85
CA MET A 47 -4.05 -21.66 -5.44
C MET A 47 -4.11 -23.01 -6.16
N PRO A 48 -2.95 -23.66 -6.42
CA PRO A 48 -1.59 -23.16 -6.17
C PRO A 48 -1.11 -22.12 -7.21
N GLY A 49 -0.06 -21.36 -6.90
CA GLY A 49 0.63 -20.47 -7.83
C GLY A 49 0.26 -19.00 -7.71
N TYR A 50 -0.69 -18.61 -6.85
CA TYR A 50 -0.99 -17.20 -6.61
C TYR A 50 0.21 -16.46 -5.99
N GLU A 51 0.99 -17.14 -5.16
CA GLU A 51 2.17 -16.65 -4.47
C GLU A 51 3.32 -16.23 -5.41
N THR A 52 3.36 -16.75 -6.63
CA THR A 52 4.41 -16.45 -7.61
C THR A 52 4.07 -15.27 -8.53
N ARG A 53 2.86 -14.70 -8.42
CA ARG A 53 2.41 -13.64 -9.33
C ARG A 53 3.25 -12.37 -9.15
N ASN A 54 3.63 -11.78 -10.28
CA ASN A 54 4.39 -10.53 -10.34
C ASN A 54 4.10 -9.77 -11.64
N ALA A 55 2.82 -9.42 -11.86
CA ALA A 55 2.34 -8.81 -13.11
C ALA A 55 3.02 -7.48 -13.48
N LEU A 56 3.66 -6.80 -12.52
CA LEU A 56 4.39 -5.54 -12.75
C LEU A 56 5.92 -5.73 -12.86
N GLY A 57 6.43 -6.96 -12.70
CA GLY A 57 7.87 -7.27 -12.84
C GLY A 57 8.75 -6.57 -11.81
N HIS A 58 8.32 -6.51 -10.55
CA HIS A 58 9.05 -5.85 -9.47
C HIS A 58 10.04 -6.80 -8.80
N HIS A 59 11.30 -6.38 -8.66
CA HIS A 59 12.40 -7.25 -8.21
C HIS A 59 13.35 -6.58 -7.20
N ALA A 60 13.10 -5.32 -6.81
CA ALA A 60 13.99 -4.66 -5.85
C ALA A 60 13.86 -5.34 -4.47
N PRO A 61 14.98 -5.60 -3.75
CA PRO A 61 14.90 -6.22 -2.44
C PRO A 61 14.27 -5.26 -1.42
N LEU A 62 13.67 -5.81 -0.36
CA LEU A 62 13.27 -5.03 0.81
C LEU A 62 14.52 -4.38 1.43
N PRO A 63 14.54 -3.05 1.61
CA PRO A 63 15.65 -2.37 2.29
C PRO A 63 15.77 -2.79 3.76
N ARG A 64 16.99 -2.70 4.32
CA ARG A 64 17.28 -3.12 5.70
C ARG A 64 16.37 -2.46 6.75
N TRP A 65 15.90 -1.24 6.48
CA TRP A 65 15.03 -0.53 7.40
C TRP A 65 13.63 -1.14 7.57
N PHE A 66 13.23 -2.13 6.76
CA PHE A 66 12.03 -2.95 7.05
C PHE A 66 12.18 -3.78 8.35
N TRP A 67 13.40 -4.04 8.82
CA TRP A 67 13.64 -4.85 10.02
C TRP A 67 14.02 -4.05 11.27
N ASN A 68 14.27 -2.75 11.15
CA ASN A 68 14.62 -1.90 12.30
C ASN A 68 13.92 -0.53 12.30
N GLY A 69 13.22 -0.14 11.23
CA GLY A 69 12.55 1.16 11.11
C GLY A 69 13.48 2.35 10.89
N GLU A 70 14.78 2.14 10.65
CA GLU A 70 15.78 3.21 10.48
C GLU A 70 15.71 3.84 9.08
N THR A 71 14.69 4.67 8.86
CA THR A 71 14.50 5.46 7.63
C THR A 71 14.16 6.91 7.96
N HIS A 72 14.56 7.86 7.10
CA HIS A 72 14.24 9.27 7.28
C HIS A 72 12.79 9.60 6.87
N MET A 73 12.11 8.67 6.18
CA MET A 73 10.69 8.79 5.86
C MET A 73 9.85 8.54 7.11
N ARG A 74 9.52 9.60 7.86
CA ARG A 74 8.82 9.53 9.15
C ARG A 74 7.56 8.65 9.15
N CYS A 75 6.77 8.65 8.07
CA CYS A 75 5.60 7.76 7.95
C CYS A 75 5.97 6.27 8.00
N LEU A 76 7.03 5.87 7.28
CA LEU A 76 7.52 4.50 7.24
C LEU A 76 8.23 4.13 8.53
N HIS A 77 9.06 5.04 9.08
CA HIS A 77 9.68 4.87 10.40
C HIS A 77 8.61 4.51 11.44
N LEU A 78 7.59 5.36 11.60
CA LEU A 78 6.55 5.15 12.60
C LEU A 78 5.75 3.86 12.34
N ALA A 79 5.33 3.62 11.10
CA ALA A 79 4.53 2.43 10.77
C ALA A 79 5.32 1.13 10.99
N ILE A 80 6.57 1.07 10.54
CA ILE A 80 7.42 -0.13 10.66
C ILE A 80 7.85 -0.35 12.10
N THR A 81 8.31 0.69 12.80
CA THR A 81 8.69 0.57 14.22
C THR A 81 7.50 0.09 15.06
N GLN A 82 6.30 0.64 14.85
CA GLN A 82 5.09 0.14 15.51
C GLN A 82 4.83 -1.34 15.17
N SER A 83 4.88 -1.72 13.89
CA SER A 83 4.65 -3.10 13.47
C SER A 83 5.62 -4.07 14.13
N LEU A 84 6.91 -3.72 14.24
CA LEU A 84 7.93 -4.56 14.86
C LEU A 84 7.79 -4.64 16.39
N GLN A 85 7.37 -3.55 17.04
CA GLN A 85 7.22 -3.49 18.50
C GLN A 85 5.95 -4.15 19.00
N THR A 86 4.84 -4.04 18.27
CA THR A 86 3.51 -4.48 18.74
C THR A 86 2.91 -5.61 17.91
N ALA A 87 3.64 -6.11 16.90
CA ALA A 87 3.14 -7.07 15.91
C ALA A 87 1.81 -6.64 15.24
N HIS A 88 1.56 -5.33 15.17
CA HIS A 88 0.28 -4.80 14.69
C HIS A 88 0.41 -3.40 14.08
N ALA A 89 -0.17 -3.25 12.90
CA ALA A 89 -0.50 -1.95 12.30
C ALA A 89 -1.92 -2.01 11.74
N HIS A 90 -2.64 -0.89 11.76
CA HIS A 90 -4.00 -0.86 11.21
C HIS A 90 -3.99 -0.87 9.68
N HIS A 91 -5.13 -1.20 9.07
CA HIS A 91 -5.22 -1.48 7.63
C HIS A 91 -4.60 -0.40 6.73
N ILE A 92 -4.85 0.88 7.00
CA ILE A 92 -4.34 1.97 6.14
C ILE A 92 -2.82 2.18 6.25
N GLN A 93 -2.18 1.81 7.36
CA GLN A 93 -0.72 1.81 7.49
C GLN A 93 -0.12 0.71 6.59
N ARG A 94 -0.70 -0.49 6.65
CA ARG A 94 -0.29 -1.61 5.78
C ARG A 94 -0.49 -1.25 4.30
N LEU A 95 -1.66 -0.73 3.94
CA LEU A 95 -2.00 -0.47 2.53
C LEU A 95 -1.31 0.80 1.99
N MET A 96 -1.54 1.95 2.61
CA MET A 96 -1.23 3.26 2.01
C MET A 96 0.09 3.88 2.48
N VAL A 97 0.74 3.30 3.49
CA VAL A 97 2.09 3.71 3.92
C VAL A 97 3.12 2.70 3.42
N ILE A 98 3.15 1.51 4.02
CA ILE A 98 4.17 0.49 3.74
C ILE A 98 3.95 -0.11 2.35
N GLY A 99 2.73 -0.59 2.06
CA GLY A 99 2.36 -1.21 0.80
C GLY A 99 2.45 -0.27 -0.39
N ASN A 100 1.96 0.97 -0.25
CA ASN A 100 2.08 2.03 -1.25
C ASN A 100 3.54 2.33 -1.57
N PHE A 101 4.40 2.51 -0.56
CA PHE A 101 5.83 2.72 -0.80
C PHE A 101 6.45 1.53 -1.53
N ALA A 102 6.20 0.30 -1.06
CA ALA A 102 6.76 -0.89 -1.68
C ALA A 102 6.39 -1.01 -3.16
N LEU A 103 5.12 -0.73 -3.48
CA LEU A 103 4.61 -0.75 -4.85
C LEU A 103 5.24 0.35 -5.72
N LEU A 104 5.36 1.57 -5.17
CA LEU A 104 5.97 2.71 -5.84
C LEU A 104 7.46 2.52 -6.10
N ALA A 105 8.19 1.95 -5.14
CA ALA A 105 9.62 1.70 -5.22
C ALA A 105 9.97 0.48 -6.08
N GLY A 106 9.00 -0.37 -6.42
CA GLY A 106 9.21 -1.57 -7.23
C GLY A 106 9.81 -2.74 -6.44
N LEU A 107 9.47 -2.85 -5.15
CA LEU A 107 9.95 -3.92 -4.28
C LEU A 107 9.33 -5.27 -4.66
N GLU A 108 10.09 -6.36 -4.51
CA GLU A 108 9.63 -7.71 -4.81
C GLU A 108 8.39 -8.07 -3.97
N PRO A 109 7.24 -8.37 -4.59
CA PRO A 109 6.01 -8.63 -3.85
C PRO A 109 6.10 -9.90 -3.00
N GLN A 110 6.89 -10.89 -3.43
CA GLN A 110 7.16 -12.10 -2.66
C GLN A 110 7.96 -11.80 -1.38
N ALA A 111 8.95 -10.89 -1.44
CA ALA A 111 9.66 -10.46 -0.25
C ALA A 111 8.72 -9.74 0.72
N LEU A 112 7.90 -8.81 0.22
CA LEU A 112 6.94 -8.08 1.04
C LEU A 112 5.90 -9.02 1.68
N HIS A 113 5.42 -10.02 0.93
CA HIS A 113 4.55 -11.08 1.43
C HIS A 113 5.17 -11.80 2.63
N ARG A 114 6.42 -12.29 2.49
CA ARG A 114 7.12 -12.95 3.60
C ARG A 114 7.28 -12.03 4.82
N TRP A 115 7.54 -10.75 4.58
CA TRP A 115 7.67 -9.77 5.67
C TRP A 115 6.34 -9.55 6.40
N TYR A 116 5.24 -9.30 5.68
CA TYR A 116 3.93 -9.14 6.29
C TYR A 116 3.44 -10.39 7.01
N LEU A 117 3.69 -11.57 6.43
CA LEU A 117 3.38 -12.85 7.04
C LEU A 117 4.16 -13.07 8.34
N GLY A 118 5.41 -12.62 8.39
CA GLY A 118 6.31 -12.86 9.52
C GLY A 118 6.13 -11.93 10.72
N ILE A 119 5.62 -10.71 10.54
CA ILE A 119 5.62 -9.69 11.62
C ILE A 119 4.25 -9.45 12.27
N TYR A 120 3.15 -9.71 11.58
CA TYR A 120 1.83 -9.34 12.08
C TYR A 120 1.17 -10.50 12.80
N ILE A 121 0.66 -10.23 14.01
CA ILE A 121 0.03 -11.22 14.89
C ILE A 121 -1.23 -11.86 14.29
N ASP A 122 -1.82 -11.22 13.29
CA ASP A 122 -3.03 -11.65 12.59
C ASP A 122 -2.74 -12.24 11.19
N ALA A 123 -1.47 -12.44 10.83
CA ALA A 123 -1.10 -12.91 9.52
C ALA A 123 -1.12 -14.44 9.42
N PHE A 124 -2.03 -14.94 8.58
CA PHE A 124 -2.02 -16.28 8.03
C PHE A 124 -2.06 -16.15 6.51
N GLU A 125 -1.41 -17.05 5.78
CA GLU A 125 -1.23 -16.92 4.34
C GLU A 125 -2.55 -16.70 3.58
N TRP A 126 -3.63 -17.41 3.94
CA TRP A 126 -4.94 -17.28 3.29
C TRP A 126 -5.54 -15.86 3.35
N VAL A 127 -5.19 -15.08 4.37
CA VAL A 127 -5.66 -13.70 4.53
C VAL A 127 -4.60 -12.70 4.09
N GLU A 128 -3.33 -12.97 4.36
CA GLU A 128 -2.23 -12.04 4.11
C GLU A 128 -1.86 -12.02 2.61
N LEU A 129 -1.71 -13.18 1.97
CA LEU A 129 -1.21 -13.27 0.59
C LEU A 129 -2.11 -12.54 -0.43
N PRO A 130 -3.45 -12.68 -0.42
CA PRO A 130 -4.32 -11.92 -1.32
C PRO A 130 -4.29 -10.42 -1.03
N ASN A 131 -4.19 -10.02 0.24
CA ASN A 131 -4.05 -8.61 0.60
C ASN A 131 -2.73 -8.02 0.11
N THR A 132 -1.63 -8.78 0.19
CA THR A 132 -0.32 -8.31 -0.24
C THR A 132 -0.18 -8.32 -1.75
N LEU A 133 -0.27 -9.48 -2.40
CA LEU A 133 -0.04 -9.57 -3.85
C LEU A 133 -1.17 -8.93 -4.66
N GLY A 134 -2.42 -9.07 -4.21
CA GLY A 134 -3.57 -8.56 -4.96
C GLY A 134 -3.88 -7.11 -4.63
N MET A 135 -4.34 -6.86 -3.40
CA MET A 135 -4.81 -5.52 -3.02
C MET A 135 -3.65 -4.51 -2.99
N SER A 136 -2.56 -4.83 -2.30
CA SER A 136 -1.50 -3.86 -2.05
C SER A 136 -0.57 -3.68 -3.24
N GLN A 137 -0.09 -4.78 -3.83
CA GLN A 137 0.97 -4.73 -4.84
C GLN A 137 0.44 -4.85 -6.28
N ARG A 138 -0.85 -5.19 -6.48
CA ARG A 138 -1.43 -5.45 -7.82
C ARG A 138 -0.60 -6.42 -8.67
N ALA A 139 0.17 -7.28 -8.02
CA ALA A 139 1.00 -8.31 -8.60
C ALA A 139 0.15 -9.41 -9.24
N ASP A 140 -1.12 -9.52 -8.83
CA ASP A 140 -2.10 -10.45 -9.41
C ASP A 140 -2.71 -9.99 -10.74
N GLY A 141 -2.30 -8.85 -11.29
CA GLY A 141 -2.81 -8.30 -12.55
C GLY A 141 -4.16 -7.58 -12.43
N GLY A 142 -4.70 -7.45 -11.21
CA GLY A 142 -5.96 -6.76 -10.93
C GLY A 142 -7.15 -7.69 -10.65
N VAL A 143 -6.89 -8.92 -10.16
CA VAL A 143 -7.95 -9.85 -9.76
C VAL A 143 -8.75 -9.30 -8.58
N ILE A 144 -8.08 -8.76 -7.57
CA ILE A 144 -8.74 -8.12 -6.42
C ILE A 144 -9.06 -6.65 -6.68
N ALA A 145 -8.06 -5.90 -7.16
CA ALA A 145 -8.13 -4.46 -7.27
C ALA A 145 -7.83 -3.99 -8.70
N THR A 146 -8.86 -3.47 -9.38
CA THR A 146 -8.72 -3.00 -10.76
C THR A 146 -7.70 -1.85 -10.90
N LYS A 147 -7.64 -0.93 -9.92
CA LYS A 147 -6.64 0.15 -9.85
C LYS A 147 -5.62 -0.14 -8.74
N PRO A 148 -4.33 0.21 -8.93
CA PRO A 148 -3.34 0.12 -7.86
C PRO A 148 -3.63 1.13 -6.74
N TYR A 149 -3.39 0.73 -5.48
CA TYR A 149 -3.48 1.61 -4.32
C TYR A 149 -2.18 2.38 -4.11
N VAL A 150 -1.88 3.27 -5.05
CA VAL A 150 -0.73 4.18 -4.97
C VAL A 150 -1.16 5.61 -4.69
N SER A 151 -0.33 6.35 -3.97
CA SER A 151 -0.55 7.78 -3.73
C SER A 151 0.75 8.52 -3.47
N SER A 152 0.77 9.80 -3.82
CA SER A 152 1.87 10.72 -3.50
C SER A 152 1.79 11.22 -2.05
N ALA A 153 2.76 12.04 -1.63
CA ALA A 153 2.81 12.60 -0.28
C ALA A 153 1.57 13.42 0.11
N ALA A 154 0.85 13.98 -0.87
CA ALA A 154 -0.38 14.74 -0.64
C ALA A 154 -1.48 13.92 0.04
N TYR A 155 -1.56 12.60 -0.22
CA TYR A 155 -2.49 11.72 0.48
C TYR A 155 -2.08 11.57 1.95
N LEU A 156 -0.82 11.26 2.21
CA LEU A 156 -0.28 11.06 3.55
C LEU A 156 -0.44 12.32 4.41
N GLN A 157 -0.20 13.50 3.83
CA GLN A 157 -0.37 14.79 4.51
C GLN A 157 -1.84 15.08 4.88
N ARG A 158 -2.79 14.63 4.06
CA ARG A 158 -4.22 14.86 4.33
C ARG A 158 -4.80 13.88 5.35
N MET A 159 -4.27 12.65 5.37
CA MET A 159 -4.86 11.54 6.14
C MET A 159 -4.18 11.32 7.50
N GLY A 160 -3.13 12.07 7.81
CA GLY A 160 -2.42 11.95 9.08
C GLY A 160 -1.43 13.08 9.30
N ASP A 161 -0.69 12.99 10.39
CA ASP A 161 0.27 13.97 10.89
C ASP A 161 1.74 13.57 10.63
N TYR A 162 1.97 12.50 9.86
CA TYR A 162 3.30 11.96 9.56
C TYR A 162 4.27 12.99 8.96
N CYS A 163 3.77 13.90 8.13
CA CYS A 163 4.61 14.88 7.44
C CYS A 163 5.17 15.97 8.38
N GLN A 164 4.56 16.19 9.54
CA GLN A 164 5.07 17.15 10.51
C GLN A 164 6.40 16.63 11.09
N GLY A 165 7.45 17.44 11.06
CA GLY A 165 8.78 17.00 11.53
C GLY A 165 9.44 15.89 10.70
N CYS A 166 8.93 15.60 9.49
CA CYS A 166 9.63 14.71 8.56
C CYS A 166 10.85 15.41 7.96
N ALA A 167 11.92 14.67 7.67
CA ALA A 167 13.10 15.19 6.97
C ALA A 167 12.78 15.70 5.55
N TYR A 168 11.69 15.19 4.97
CA TYR A 168 11.24 15.51 3.63
C TYR A 168 10.02 16.45 3.61
N ASP A 169 10.03 17.36 2.65
CA ASP A 169 8.93 18.26 2.34
C ASP A 169 7.89 17.56 1.42
N PRO A 170 6.63 17.38 1.87
CA PRO A 170 5.59 16.73 1.07
C PRO A 170 5.18 17.53 -0.18
N LYS A 171 5.52 18.82 -0.29
CA LYS A 171 5.18 19.67 -1.44
C LYS A 171 6.22 19.59 -2.56
N GLN A 172 7.46 19.24 -2.24
CA GLN A 172 8.55 19.14 -3.21
C GLN A 172 8.49 17.80 -3.95
N LYS A 173 8.59 17.85 -5.28
CA LYS A 173 8.55 16.65 -6.14
C LYS A 173 9.95 16.14 -6.51
N THR A 174 10.94 17.02 -6.50
CA THR A 174 12.35 16.72 -6.83
C THR A 174 13.27 17.52 -5.91
N GLY A 175 14.54 17.10 -5.82
CA GLY A 175 15.56 17.73 -4.98
C GLY A 175 15.78 16.99 -3.65
N ALA A 176 16.82 17.39 -2.91
CA ALA A 176 17.32 16.64 -1.75
C ALA A 176 16.29 16.43 -0.63
N ARG A 177 15.37 17.39 -0.44
CA ARG A 177 14.29 17.34 0.56
C ARG A 177 12.93 16.92 0.00
N ALA A 178 12.84 16.54 -1.28
CA ALA A 178 11.56 16.08 -1.82
C ALA A 178 11.12 14.78 -1.17
N CYS A 179 9.83 14.69 -0.83
CA CYS A 179 9.26 13.44 -0.33
C CYS A 179 9.36 12.35 -1.41
N PRO A 180 9.98 11.18 -1.10
CA PRO A 180 10.17 10.12 -2.09
C PRO A 180 8.89 9.66 -2.79
N PHE A 181 7.76 9.66 -2.07
CA PHE A 181 6.44 9.32 -2.63
C PHE A 181 6.04 10.18 -3.82
N ASN A 182 6.52 11.42 -3.95
CA ASN A 182 6.11 12.32 -5.03
C ASN A 182 6.72 11.94 -6.39
N ALA A 183 8.05 11.78 -6.45
CA ALA A 183 8.72 11.36 -7.68
C ALA A 183 8.34 9.92 -8.03
N LEU A 184 8.40 9.01 -7.06
CA LEU A 184 8.05 7.60 -7.28
C LEU A 184 6.61 7.43 -7.77
N TYR A 185 5.65 8.26 -7.31
CA TYR A 185 4.26 8.22 -7.80
C TYR A 185 4.14 8.51 -9.29
N TRP A 186 4.77 9.57 -9.78
CA TRP A 186 4.66 9.95 -11.19
C TRP A 186 5.47 9.00 -12.08
N ASP A 187 6.67 8.66 -11.64
CA ASP A 187 7.49 7.63 -12.26
C ASP A 187 6.68 6.32 -12.38
N PHE A 188 6.09 5.79 -11.31
CA PHE A 188 5.26 4.57 -11.32
C PHE A 188 4.23 4.55 -12.47
N PHE A 189 3.47 5.63 -12.68
CA PHE A 189 2.50 5.69 -13.76
C PHE A 189 3.14 5.76 -15.15
N GLU A 190 4.30 6.39 -15.27
CA GLU A 190 5.07 6.46 -16.51
C GLU A 190 5.66 5.08 -16.86
N ARG A 191 6.43 4.44 -15.97
CA ARG A 191 7.03 3.09 -16.19
C ARG A 191 6.01 1.99 -16.43
N HIS A 192 4.79 2.12 -15.88
CA HIS A 192 3.72 1.14 -16.08
C HIS A 192 2.61 1.60 -17.03
N ALA A 193 2.84 2.66 -17.83
CA ALA A 193 1.89 3.12 -18.83
C ALA A 193 1.39 2.01 -19.79
N PRO A 194 2.24 1.11 -20.32
CA PRO A 194 1.76 0.04 -21.22
C PRO A 194 0.68 -0.86 -20.59
N THR A 195 0.76 -1.12 -19.29
CA THR A 195 -0.18 -1.98 -18.56
C THR A 195 -1.38 -1.22 -18.01
N LEU A 196 -1.19 0.05 -17.58
CA LEU A 196 -2.17 0.77 -16.76
C LEU A 196 -2.92 1.87 -17.49
N GLN A 197 -2.40 2.41 -18.60
CA GLN A 197 -3.02 3.55 -19.29
C GLN A 197 -4.42 3.27 -19.83
N GLY A 198 -4.72 2.01 -20.18
CA GLY A 198 -6.05 1.58 -20.64
C GLY A 198 -7.11 1.55 -19.53
N ASN A 199 -6.73 1.67 -18.25
CA ASN A 199 -7.66 1.64 -17.15
C ASN A 199 -8.43 2.97 -17.02
N ARG A 200 -9.74 2.93 -17.29
CA ARG A 200 -10.63 4.10 -17.19
C ARG A 200 -10.57 4.83 -15.84
N ARG A 201 -10.33 4.11 -14.73
CA ARG A 201 -10.23 4.72 -13.39
C ARG A 201 -8.94 5.53 -13.21
N LEU A 202 -7.94 5.34 -14.07
CA LEU A 202 -6.66 6.05 -14.08
C LEU A 202 -6.60 7.17 -15.13
N ALA A 203 -7.67 7.38 -15.92
CA ALA A 203 -7.69 8.36 -16.99
C ALA A 203 -7.34 9.79 -16.53
N LEU A 204 -7.78 10.20 -15.33
CA LEU A 204 -7.42 11.51 -14.80
C LEU A 204 -5.91 11.63 -14.50
N VAL A 205 -5.30 10.56 -13.97
CA VAL A 205 -3.86 10.54 -13.63
C VAL A 205 -3.03 10.63 -14.89
N TYR A 206 -3.34 9.84 -15.92
CA TYR A 206 -2.63 9.89 -17.20
C TYR A 206 -2.82 11.22 -17.93
N ARG A 207 -4.00 11.84 -17.87
CA ARG A 207 -4.19 13.20 -18.40
C ARG A 207 -3.35 14.24 -17.67
N GLN A 208 -3.15 14.09 -16.36
CA GLN A 208 -2.27 14.99 -15.60
C GLN A 208 -0.80 14.76 -15.97
N LEU A 209 -0.39 13.51 -16.14
CA LEU A 209 0.97 13.15 -16.59
C LEU A 209 1.26 13.71 -17.99
N GLN A 210 0.33 13.58 -18.93
CA GLN A 210 0.44 14.11 -20.30
C GLN A 210 0.53 15.65 -20.36
N LYS A 211 0.00 16.35 -19.36
CA LYS A 211 0.12 17.82 -19.25
C LYS A 211 1.47 18.29 -18.72
N MET A 212 2.29 17.39 -18.18
CA MET A 212 3.64 17.74 -17.73
C MET A 212 4.57 17.88 -18.93
N SER A 213 5.39 18.93 -18.92
CA SER A 213 6.46 19.10 -19.91
C SER A 213 7.42 17.91 -19.86
N GLU A 214 8.08 17.60 -20.99
CA GLU A 214 9.07 16.52 -21.05
C GLU A 214 10.16 16.72 -19.99
N MET A 215 10.70 17.95 -19.87
CA MET A 215 11.67 18.32 -18.84
C MET A 215 11.21 17.98 -17.41
N GLN A 216 9.92 18.19 -17.10
CA GLN A 216 9.37 17.82 -15.79
C GLN A 216 9.30 16.31 -15.60
N ARG A 217 8.91 15.55 -16.65
CA ARG A 217 8.84 14.08 -16.60
C ARG A 217 10.23 13.47 -16.45
N GLU A 218 11.21 13.95 -17.22
CA GLU A 218 12.61 13.56 -17.10
C GLU A 218 13.17 13.84 -15.69
N ALA A 219 12.92 15.02 -15.12
CA ALA A 219 13.37 15.35 -13.78
C ALA A 219 12.75 14.44 -12.70
N LEU A 220 11.47 14.07 -12.84
CA LEU A 220 10.79 13.14 -11.94
C LEU A 220 11.35 11.72 -12.07
N ARG A 221 11.56 11.24 -13.29
CA ARG A 221 12.13 9.93 -13.59
C ARG A 221 13.55 9.80 -13.05
N ALA A 222 14.42 10.76 -13.36
CA ALA A 222 15.79 10.79 -12.86
C ALA A 222 15.85 10.83 -11.32
N HIS A 223 14.96 11.59 -10.68
CA HIS A 223 14.91 11.61 -9.22
C HIS A 223 14.38 10.29 -8.63
N ALA A 224 13.38 9.65 -9.28
CA ALA A 224 12.87 8.35 -8.87
C ALA A 224 13.93 7.23 -9.01
N GLU A 225 14.74 7.26 -10.07
CA GLU A 225 15.89 6.38 -10.24
C GLU A 225 16.92 6.57 -9.12
N GLN A 226 17.33 7.81 -8.83
CA GLN A 226 18.22 8.11 -7.71
C GLN A 226 17.68 7.61 -6.37
N LEU A 227 16.37 7.73 -6.13
CA LEU A 227 15.72 7.22 -4.92
C LEU A 227 15.79 5.68 -4.85
N ARG A 228 15.55 4.98 -5.98
CA ARG A 228 15.66 3.52 -6.07
C ARG A 228 17.09 3.04 -5.83
N ASP A 229 18.09 3.71 -6.40
CA ASP A 229 19.50 3.35 -6.24
C ASP A 229 20.00 3.48 -4.80
N ARG A 230 19.39 4.41 -4.04
CA ARG A 230 19.77 4.68 -2.65
C ARG A 230 18.72 4.22 -1.62
N LEU A 231 17.85 3.27 -1.99
CA LEU A 231 16.77 2.77 -1.12
C LEU A 231 17.22 2.43 0.31
N ALA A 232 18.42 1.86 0.45
CA ALA A 232 19.00 1.47 1.74
C ALA A 232 19.27 2.66 2.69
N THR A 233 19.31 3.89 2.17
CA THR A 233 19.69 5.12 2.91
C THR A 233 18.56 6.15 2.99
N LEU A 234 17.36 5.82 2.48
CA LEU A 234 16.19 6.69 2.54
C LEU A 234 15.60 6.78 3.94
#